data_AF-A0A926CKH4-F1
#
_entry.id   AF-A0A926CKH4-F1
#
_cell.length_a   1.000
_cell.length_b   1.000
_cell.length_c   1.000
_cell.angle_alpha   90.00
_cell.angle_beta   90.00
_cell.angle_gamma   90.00
#
_symmetry.space_group_name_H-M   'P 1'
#
loop_
_entity.id
_entity.type
_entity.pdbx_description
1 polymer ?
#
loop_
_entity_poly.entity_id
_entity_poly.type
_entity_poly.pdbx_seq_one_letter_code
_entity_poly.pdbx_strand_id
1 'polypeptide(L)'
;MPDLSLFDLITPYVLRGAGFGPWHPALAALAVHEHQTADSSDGVVIRGTARFQGNIRPFFDPDTMVMGIEAENAEGHPLNDPGRRNPWIDIRDAKIEFQLAIPRIQSQKVQQAVTSIGGDANFANAAAVLTAYDSNLNDGPPSDFPNTEFILDFILTTIVLRPPFLRGAKREANGQLVPDLQNAEVKFTLPKIKVRVAQGSAATDPLTAVLLSAGASGLDDPGDLAVAELVTMQPPYAFIGDSDVVGFGFRSAVLDLSDGSTPPDILSQFGYDESWTGLYLPEIRLFVAPNGARDLAVDAGARNLLIGFGQSGGVTGDFELQVLNQGAGPLKLNARFYDATGRSYGLTRTSDTQATVILPERSRMIIDVDGGRVPITSSATIDGQVKNGREHDIELVGNKISSTIVLNVQDTSAPQKSATMTIVASRRPVPALPPPGGSQGVALIAPVELKTTSVKQGTATVNSPRLRLIGETPATAIIGLDTPGTPAWTVNGSPAGTSATV
;
A
#
# COMPACT_ATOMS: atom_id res chain seq x y z
N MET A 1 -12.34 25.67 36.55
CA MET A 1 -13.25 24.96 37.47
C MET A 1 -12.62 23.60 37.73
N PRO A 2 -12.72 22.99 38.92
CA PRO A 2 -12.26 21.62 39.06
C PRO A 2 -13.06 20.75 38.09
N ASP A 3 -12.37 20.10 37.15
CA ASP A 3 -13.00 19.30 36.11
C ASP A 3 -13.63 18.05 36.76
N LEU A 4 -14.96 17.94 36.67
CA LEU A 4 -15.71 16.79 37.18
C LEU A 4 -15.32 15.54 36.38
N SER A 5 -14.83 14.48 37.03
CA SER A 5 -14.53 13.22 36.35
C SER A 5 -15.73 12.26 36.36
N LEU A 6 -15.76 11.28 35.45
CA LEU A 6 -16.73 10.19 35.49
C LEU A 6 -16.64 9.40 36.79
N PHE A 7 -15.44 9.29 37.36
CA PHE A 7 -15.23 8.71 38.68
C PHE A 7 -15.98 9.47 39.78
N ASP A 8 -15.99 10.81 39.75
CA ASP A 8 -16.69 11.62 40.75
C ASP A 8 -18.21 11.42 40.70
N LEU A 9 -18.77 11.11 39.52
CA LEU A 9 -20.20 10.81 39.36
C LEU A 9 -20.60 9.45 39.95
N ILE A 10 -19.70 8.46 39.95
CA ILE A 10 -20.00 7.09 40.40
C ILE A 10 -19.53 6.80 41.84
N THR A 11 -18.54 7.55 42.34
CA THR A 11 -17.96 7.33 43.67
C THR A 11 -18.99 7.36 44.81
N PRO A 12 -20.04 8.21 44.79
CA PRO A 12 -21.07 8.18 45.83
C PRO A 12 -21.79 6.82 45.99
N TYR A 13 -21.80 6.00 44.94
CA TYR A 13 -22.50 4.70 44.91
C TYR A 13 -21.57 3.51 45.25
N VAL A 14 -20.29 3.77 45.50
CA VAL A 14 -19.31 2.74 45.88
C VAL A 14 -18.91 2.92 47.33
N LEU A 15 -19.16 1.88 48.13
CA LEU A 15 -18.84 1.89 49.56
C LEU A 15 -17.33 1.95 49.78
N ARG A 16 -16.91 2.76 50.75
CA ARG A 16 -15.51 2.96 51.12
C ARG A 16 -14.85 1.61 51.46
N GLY A 17 -13.93 1.16 50.61
CA GLY A 17 -13.22 -0.13 50.74
C GLY A 17 -13.44 -1.09 49.57
N ALA A 18 -14.51 -0.90 48.78
CA ALA A 18 -14.63 -1.51 47.45
C ALA A 18 -13.84 -0.66 46.46
N GLY A 19 -12.72 -1.20 45.95
CA GLY A 19 -11.94 -0.52 44.92
C GLY A 19 -12.52 -0.79 43.53
N PHE A 20 -12.43 0.19 42.63
CA PHE A 20 -12.64 -0.02 41.19
C PHE A 20 -11.52 -0.87 40.53
N GLY A 21 -10.57 -1.38 41.33
CA GLY A 21 -9.41 -2.13 40.85
C GLY A 21 -8.67 -1.38 39.74
N PRO A 22 -8.31 -2.03 38.63
CA PRO A 22 -7.61 -1.39 37.51
C PRO A 22 -8.44 -0.33 36.77
N TRP A 23 -9.75 -0.21 37.03
CA TRP A 23 -10.61 0.78 36.39
C TRP A 23 -10.61 2.14 37.08
N HIS A 24 -10.10 2.24 38.31
CA HIS A 24 -10.01 3.54 39.01
C HIS A 24 -9.24 4.57 38.18
N PRO A 25 -8.01 4.30 37.69
CA PRO A 25 -7.25 5.29 36.93
C PRO A 25 -7.94 5.63 35.60
N ALA A 26 -8.61 4.66 34.96
CA ALA A 26 -9.34 4.87 33.72
C ALA A 26 -10.53 5.83 33.89
N LEU A 27 -11.37 5.61 34.90
CA LEU A 27 -12.56 6.43 35.16
C LEU A 27 -12.22 7.82 35.71
N ALA A 28 -11.15 7.92 36.51
CA ALA A 28 -10.66 9.19 37.03
C ALA A 28 -10.06 10.09 35.94
N ALA A 29 -9.50 9.49 34.90
CA ALA A 29 -8.89 10.21 33.78
C ALA A 29 -9.90 10.62 32.68
N LEU A 30 -11.20 10.36 32.90
CA LEU A 30 -12.29 10.76 32.02
C LEU A 30 -13.02 11.98 32.60
N ALA A 31 -12.72 13.16 32.07
CA ALA A 31 -13.36 14.40 32.44
C ALA A 31 -14.71 14.56 31.75
N VAL A 32 -15.74 14.87 32.51
CA VAL A 32 -17.08 15.18 32.02
C VAL A 32 -17.05 16.57 31.38
N HIS A 33 -17.33 16.62 30.08
CA HIS A 33 -17.37 17.86 29.31
C HIS A 33 -18.73 18.56 29.44
N GLU A 34 -19.80 17.78 29.27
CA GLU A 34 -21.18 18.24 29.44
C GLU A 34 -22.03 17.08 29.97
N HIS A 35 -23.07 17.39 30.74
CA HIS A 35 -24.05 16.39 31.14
C HIS A 35 -25.42 17.03 31.35
N GLN A 36 -26.45 16.21 31.25
CA GLN A 36 -27.83 16.53 31.57
C GLN A 36 -28.34 15.47 32.54
N THR A 37 -29.11 15.92 33.53
CA THR A 37 -29.70 15.06 34.56
C THR A 37 -31.21 15.08 34.40
N ALA A 38 -31.81 13.91 34.45
CA ALA A 38 -33.25 13.70 34.56
C ALA A 38 -33.53 12.88 35.81
N ASP A 39 -34.48 13.30 36.62
CA ASP A 39 -34.89 12.61 37.85
C ASP A 39 -36.39 12.31 37.86
N SER A 40 -36.76 11.19 38.47
CA SER A 40 -38.16 10.78 38.67
C SER A 40 -38.31 10.06 40.02
N SER A 41 -39.52 9.59 40.33
CA SER A 41 -39.76 8.72 41.50
C SER A 41 -38.95 7.42 41.45
N ASP A 42 -38.58 6.96 40.25
CA ASP A 42 -38.02 5.64 40.03
C ASP A 42 -36.49 5.66 40.01
N GLY A 43 -35.88 6.82 39.77
CA GLY A 43 -34.43 6.92 39.59
C GLY A 43 -33.93 8.28 39.13
N VAL A 44 -32.62 8.33 38.89
CA VAL A 44 -31.90 9.43 38.26
C VAL A 44 -31.14 8.88 37.07
N VAL A 45 -31.19 9.60 35.94
CA VAL A 45 -30.39 9.32 34.75
C VAL A 45 -29.56 10.55 34.42
N ILE A 46 -28.25 10.35 34.25
CA ILE A 46 -27.30 11.37 33.82
C ILE A 46 -26.75 10.96 32.46
N ARG A 47 -26.96 11.76 31.43
CA ARG A 47 -26.39 11.55 30.09
C ARG A 47 -25.43 12.67 29.77
N GLY A 48 -24.33 12.36 29.08
CA GLY A 48 -23.35 13.39 28.77
C GLY A 48 -22.23 12.94 27.86
N THR A 49 -21.24 13.83 27.72
CA THR A 49 -20.01 13.55 26.99
C THR A 49 -18.82 13.70 27.92
N ALA A 50 -17.85 12.80 27.77
CA ALA A 50 -16.59 12.80 28.50
C ALA A 50 -15.41 12.82 27.52
N ARG A 51 -14.27 13.29 28.02
CA ARG A 51 -12.99 13.36 27.29
C ARG A 51 -11.86 12.90 28.19
N PHE A 52 -10.81 12.38 27.58
CA PHE A 52 -9.59 12.03 28.28
C PHE A 52 -8.85 13.28 28.80
N GLN A 53 -8.46 13.28 30.08
CA GLN A 53 -7.67 14.33 30.73
C GLN A 53 -6.40 13.73 31.35
N GLY A 54 -5.22 14.32 31.08
CA GLY A 54 -3.92 13.85 31.56
C GLY A 54 -3.11 13.04 30.53
N ASN A 55 -1.97 12.46 30.95
CA ASN A 55 -1.20 11.55 30.09
C ASN A 55 -1.84 10.17 30.13
N ILE A 56 -2.61 9.81 29.10
CA ILE A 56 -3.27 8.50 29.04
C ILE A 56 -2.77 7.75 27.82
N ARG A 57 -2.32 6.51 28.02
CA ARG A 57 -1.95 5.55 26.97
C ARG A 57 -2.88 4.34 27.05
N PRO A 58 -3.97 4.34 26.29
CA PRO A 58 -4.70 3.11 26.05
C PRO A 58 -3.78 2.15 25.31
N PHE A 59 -3.76 0.88 25.71
CA PHE A 59 -3.08 -0.17 24.98
C PHE A 59 -4.06 -1.29 24.66
N PHE A 60 -3.83 -1.92 23.52
CA PHE A 60 -4.44 -3.18 23.16
C PHE A 60 -3.31 -4.19 23.03
N ASP A 61 -3.32 -5.21 23.89
CA ASP A 61 -2.41 -6.33 23.77
C ASP A 61 -3.05 -7.41 22.89
N PRO A 62 -2.59 -7.59 21.65
CA PRO A 62 -3.19 -8.56 20.73
C PRO A 62 -2.93 -10.02 21.13
N ASP A 63 -1.94 -10.31 21.98
CA ASP A 63 -1.62 -11.67 22.41
C ASP A 63 -2.55 -12.13 23.53
N THR A 64 -3.03 -11.20 24.36
CA THR A 64 -3.95 -11.48 25.47
C THR A 64 -5.38 -11.01 25.22
N MET A 65 -5.60 -10.29 24.10
CA MET A 65 -6.87 -9.64 23.76
C MET A 65 -7.38 -8.69 24.87
N VAL A 66 -6.46 -8.11 25.64
CA VAL A 66 -6.77 -7.19 26.74
C VAL A 66 -6.61 -5.74 26.26
N MET A 67 -7.67 -4.96 26.42
CA MET A 67 -7.60 -3.50 26.34
C MET A 67 -7.37 -2.94 27.75
N GLY A 68 -6.38 -2.06 27.88
CA GLY A 68 -6.04 -1.40 29.14
C GLY A 68 -5.74 0.08 28.94
N ILE A 69 -5.57 0.79 30.05
CA ILE A 69 -5.25 2.22 30.07
C ILE A 69 -4.12 2.46 31.07
N GLU A 70 -2.97 2.94 30.61
CA GLU A 70 -1.93 3.53 31.46
C GLU A 70 -2.25 5.03 31.62
N ALA A 71 -2.33 5.55 32.84
CA ALA A 71 -2.58 6.97 33.08
C ALA A 71 -1.53 7.55 34.05
N GLU A 72 -0.90 8.67 33.66
CA GLU A 72 -0.09 9.53 34.51
C GLU A 72 -0.75 10.91 34.61
N ASN A 73 -1.08 11.35 35.83
CA ASN A 73 -1.58 12.69 36.08
C ASN A 73 -0.43 13.70 36.01
N ALA A 74 -0.18 14.26 34.83
CA ALA A 74 0.68 15.42 34.65
C ALA A 74 -0.18 16.61 34.17
N GLU A 75 -0.25 17.66 34.97
CA GLU A 75 -0.85 18.96 34.61
C GLU A 75 -0.04 19.59 33.47
N GLY A 76 -0.48 19.38 32.24
CA GLY A 76 0.09 20.02 31.06
C GLY A 76 -0.72 19.66 29.84
N HIS A 77 -1.18 20.68 29.11
CA HIS A 77 -1.93 20.48 27.87
C HIS A 77 -0.99 19.84 26.81
N PRO A 78 -1.24 18.60 26.34
CA PRO A 78 -0.29 17.83 25.51
C PRO A 78 0.00 18.42 24.12
N LEU A 79 -0.80 19.41 23.69
CA LEU A 79 -0.67 20.08 22.40
C LEU A 79 0.62 20.93 22.29
N ASN A 80 1.30 21.17 23.42
CA ASN A 80 2.50 22.00 23.51
C ASN A 80 3.82 21.22 23.67
N ASP A 81 3.83 19.89 23.58
CA ASP A 81 5.04 19.06 23.71
C ASP A 81 5.52 18.50 22.35
N PRO A 82 6.60 19.05 21.75
CA PRO A 82 7.14 18.61 20.46
C PRO A 82 7.68 17.18 20.43
N GLY A 83 7.95 16.56 21.59
CA GLY A 83 8.48 15.20 21.68
C GLY A 83 7.45 14.09 21.48
N ARG A 84 6.15 14.42 21.34
CA ARG A 84 5.03 13.47 21.47
C ARG A 84 4.22 13.22 20.17
N ARG A 85 4.84 13.43 19.01
CA ARG A 85 4.24 13.31 17.66
C ARG A 85 4.01 11.87 17.15
N ASN A 86 3.87 10.84 18.00
CA ASN A 86 3.86 9.47 17.47
C ASN A 86 3.05 8.38 18.22
N PRO A 87 1.76 8.55 18.57
CA PRO A 87 0.92 7.39 18.80
C PRO A 87 0.21 7.00 17.49
N TRP A 88 0.49 5.78 17.03
CA TRP A 88 -0.18 5.07 15.92
C TRP A 88 -1.67 4.82 16.20
N ILE A 89 -2.12 4.99 17.45
CA ILE A 89 -3.51 5.00 17.89
C ILE A 89 -3.84 6.41 18.38
N ASP A 90 -4.75 7.11 17.70
CA ASP A 90 -5.20 8.45 18.06
C ASP A 90 -6.57 8.39 18.73
N ILE A 91 -6.56 8.27 20.05
CA ILE A 91 -7.76 8.28 20.91
C ILE A 91 -8.02 9.70 21.47
N ARG A 92 -7.17 10.68 21.14
CA ARG A 92 -7.24 12.06 21.63
C ARG A 92 -8.47 12.83 21.12
N ASP A 93 -8.99 12.43 19.96
CA ASP A 93 -10.24 12.91 19.37
C ASP A 93 -11.43 11.99 19.66
N ALA A 94 -11.24 10.92 20.44
CA ALA A 94 -12.33 10.00 20.77
C ALA A 94 -13.33 10.70 21.70
N LYS A 95 -14.51 11.00 21.16
CA LYS A 95 -15.65 11.45 21.95
C LYS A 95 -16.21 10.24 22.71
N ILE A 96 -16.32 10.37 24.03
CA ILE A 96 -16.97 9.38 24.87
C ILE A 96 -18.36 9.89 25.19
N GLU A 97 -19.37 9.13 24.82
CA GLU A 97 -20.75 9.39 25.25
C GLU A 97 -21.05 8.45 26.41
N PHE A 98 -21.72 8.96 27.45
CA PHE A 98 -22.05 8.14 28.61
C PHE A 98 -23.51 8.33 29.06
N GLN A 99 -24.01 7.29 29.72
CA GLN A 99 -25.26 7.29 30.48
C GLN A 99 -25.01 6.61 31.82
N LEU A 100 -25.29 7.32 32.91
CA LEU A 100 -25.36 6.77 34.26
C LEU A 100 -26.84 6.68 34.67
N ALA A 101 -27.32 5.48 34.97
CA ALA A 101 -28.64 5.23 35.52
C ALA A 101 -28.52 4.76 36.96
N ILE A 102 -29.25 5.41 37.87
CA ILE A 102 -29.25 5.15 39.30
C ILE A 102 -30.72 4.95 39.73
N PRO A 103 -31.15 3.72 40.07
CA PRO A 103 -32.50 3.51 40.56
C PRO A 103 -32.68 4.07 41.98
N ARG A 104 -33.90 4.47 42.34
CA ARG A 104 -34.25 4.85 43.73
C ARG A 104 -34.73 3.60 44.49
N ILE A 105 -33.78 2.78 44.92
CA ILE A 105 -34.02 1.55 45.68
C ILE A 105 -33.12 1.47 46.92
N GLN A 106 -33.53 0.68 47.91
CA GLN A 106 -32.73 0.43 49.11
C GLN A 106 -31.59 -0.55 48.82
N SER A 107 -30.35 -0.19 49.21
CA SER A 107 -29.20 -1.10 49.13
C SER A 107 -29.17 -2.08 50.31
N GLN A 108 -29.24 -3.38 50.02
CA GLN A 108 -28.99 -4.42 51.02
C GLN A 108 -27.55 -4.38 51.53
N LYS A 109 -26.57 -3.95 50.70
CA LYS A 109 -25.18 -3.77 51.13
C LYS A 109 -25.06 -2.72 52.23
N VAL A 110 -25.74 -1.58 52.06
CA VAL A 110 -25.77 -0.52 53.09
C VAL A 110 -26.50 -1.02 54.33
N GLN A 111 -27.65 -1.69 54.16
CA GLN A 111 -28.42 -2.23 55.28
C GLN A 111 -27.61 -3.26 56.09
N GLN A 112 -26.86 -4.14 55.43
CA GLN A 112 -25.97 -5.09 56.10
C GLN A 112 -24.83 -4.39 56.81
N ALA A 113 -24.17 -3.41 56.18
CA ALA A 113 -23.10 -2.65 56.81
C ALA A 113 -23.60 -1.90 58.05
N VAL A 114 -24.77 -1.25 57.98
CA VAL A 114 -25.40 -0.57 59.11
C VAL A 114 -25.78 -1.57 60.21
N THR A 115 -26.30 -2.76 59.86
CA THR A 115 -26.60 -3.82 60.82
C THR A 115 -25.33 -4.36 61.49
N SER A 116 -24.25 -4.58 60.74
CA SER A 116 -22.96 -5.03 61.27
C SER A 116 -22.32 -3.99 62.20
N ILE A 117 -22.33 -2.71 61.81
CA ILE A 117 -21.83 -1.61 62.64
C ILE A 117 -22.71 -1.42 63.88
N GLY A 118 -24.02 -1.50 63.73
CA GLY A 118 -24.99 -1.38 64.83
C GLY A 118 -24.90 -2.52 65.85
N GLY A 119 -24.47 -3.70 65.42
CA GLY A 119 -24.25 -4.87 66.27
C GLY A 119 -22.87 -4.96 66.91
N ASP A 120 -21.90 -4.15 66.48
CA ASP A 120 -20.54 -4.15 67.02
C ASP A 120 -20.39 -3.12 68.15
N ALA A 121 -20.09 -3.61 69.36
CA ALA A 121 -19.90 -2.78 70.55
C ALA A 121 -18.80 -1.71 70.38
N ASN A 122 -17.83 -1.92 69.49
CA ASN A 122 -16.77 -0.95 69.20
C ASN A 122 -17.28 0.27 68.43
N PHE A 123 -18.48 0.22 67.85
CA PHE A 123 -19.08 1.30 67.06
C PHE A 123 -20.38 1.85 67.68
N ALA A 124 -20.61 1.64 68.99
CA ALA A 124 -21.83 2.06 69.68
C ALA A 124 -22.20 3.55 69.48
N ASN A 125 -21.21 4.44 69.38
CA ASN A 125 -21.45 5.86 69.11
C ASN A 125 -21.99 6.12 67.69
N ALA A 126 -21.52 5.38 66.69
CA ALA A 126 -22.01 5.49 65.32
C ALA A 126 -23.42 4.89 65.19
N ALA A 127 -23.67 3.77 65.88
CA ALA A 127 -24.99 3.16 65.97
C ALA A 127 -26.01 4.13 66.57
N ALA A 128 -25.67 4.82 67.67
CA ALA A 128 -26.54 5.80 68.31
C ALA A 128 -26.90 6.99 67.39
N VAL A 129 -25.95 7.44 66.56
CA VAL A 129 -26.19 8.51 65.57
C VAL A 129 -27.11 8.01 64.45
N LEU A 130 -26.85 6.82 63.89
CA LEU A 130 -27.69 6.24 62.83
C LEU A 130 -29.13 6.00 63.31
N THR A 131 -29.32 5.48 64.52
CA THR A 131 -30.64 5.31 65.14
C THR A 131 -31.34 6.64 65.44
N ALA A 132 -30.59 7.73 65.66
CA ALA A 132 -31.16 9.07 65.83
C ALA A 132 -31.59 9.70 64.49
N TYR A 133 -30.93 9.35 63.39
CA TYR A 133 -31.30 9.78 62.03
C TYR A 133 -32.48 8.98 61.45
N ASP A 134 -32.59 7.69 61.80
CA ASP A 134 -33.73 6.83 61.46
C ASP A 134 -34.22 6.07 62.69
N SER A 135 -35.24 6.62 63.35
CA SER A 135 -35.83 6.04 64.55
C SER A 135 -36.81 4.89 64.27
N ASN A 136 -37.13 4.61 63.00
CA ASN A 136 -38.07 3.55 62.62
C ASN A 136 -37.60 2.81 61.36
N LEU A 137 -36.71 1.84 61.56
CA LEU A 137 -36.14 0.94 60.53
C LEU A 137 -37.18 0.18 59.66
N ASN A 138 -38.46 0.19 60.04
CA ASN A 138 -39.55 -0.52 59.37
C ASN A 138 -40.58 0.41 58.70
N ASP A 139 -40.41 1.73 58.76
CA ASP A 139 -41.25 2.67 58.02
C ASP A 139 -40.76 2.75 56.57
N GLY A 140 -41.68 2.66 55.62
CA GLY A 140 -41.40 2.86 54.21
C GLY A 140 -42.26 4.00 53.67
N PRO A 141 -41.71 4.99 52.94
CA PRO A 141 -40.30 5.23 52.62
C PRO A 141 -39.74 6.54 53.23
N PRO A 142 -38.62 6.50 53.97
CA PRO A 142 -37.78 7.66 54.21
C PRO A 142 -37.24 8.20 52.88
N SER A 143 -37.33 9.51 52.70
CA SER A 143 -36.78 10.24 51.55
C SER A 143 -35.27 9.96 51.43
N ASP A 144 -34.84 9.49 50.25
CA ASP A 144 -33.44 9.23 49.86
C ASP A 144 -32.76 8.01 50.49
N PHE A 145 -33.17 6.80 50.08
CA PHE A 145 -32.42 5.58 50.41
C PHE A 145 -30.96 5.67 49.92
N PRO A 146 -29.96 5.38 50.78
CA PRO A 146 -28.58 5.21 50.33
C PRO A 146 -28.53 3.99 49.41
N ASN A 147 -28.25 4.24 48.13
CA ASN A 147 -28.18 3.20 47.11
C ASN A 147 -26.72 2.96 46.69
N THR A 148 -26.42 1.71 46.35
CA THR A 148 -25.15 1.29 45.77
C THR A 148 -25.33 0.79 44.33
N GLU A 149 -26.57 0.69 43.86
CA GLU A 149 -26.90 0.23 42.52
C GLU A 149 -26.74 1.35 41.49
N PHE A 150 -26.01 1.05 40.42
CA PHE A 150 -25.87 1.94 39.28
C PHE A 150 -25.52 1.14 38.02
N ILE A 151 -25.84 1.73 36.87
CA ILE A 151 -25.41 1.26 35.55
C ILE A 151 -24.79 2.46 34.82
N LEU A 152 -23.49 2.37 34.53
CA LEU A 152 -22.77 3.31 33.68
C LEU A 152 -22.49 2.66 32.33
N ASP A 153 -23.21 3.09 31.30
CA ASP A 153 -22.89 2.78 29.91
C ASP A 153 -22.04 3.89 29.32
N PHE A 154 -20.99 3.54 28.59
CA PHE A 154 -20.27 4.51 27.77
C PHE A 154 -19.81 3.92 26.44
N ILE A 155 -19.72 4.78 25.43
CA ILE A 155 -19.36 4.43 24.07
C ILE A 155 -18.17 5.27 23.62
N LEU A 156 -17.13 4.60 23.16
CA LEU A 156 -16.00 5.23 22.48
C LEU A 156 -16.36 5.36 21.01
N THR A 157 -16.56 6.59 20.52
CA THR A 157 -17.18 6.81 19.20
C THR A 157 -16.19 7.09 18.06
N THR A 158 -14.90 7.31 18.33
CA THR A 158 -13.95 7.77 17.31
C THR A 158 -12.52 7.29 17.60
N ILE A 159 -12.28 5.98 17.46
CA ILE A 159 -10.92 5.44 17.58
C ILE A 159 -10.30 5.37 16.18
N VAL A 160 -9.24 6.13 15.95
CA VAL A 160 -8.55 6.17 14.65
C VAL A 160 -7.11 5.68 14.81
N LEU A 161 -6.71 4.70 14.00
CA LEU A 161 -5.32 4.25 13.89
C LEU A 161 -4.66 4.94 12.69
N ARG A 162 -3.43 5.44 12.86
CA ARG A 162 -2.61 6.03 11.79
C ARG A 162 -1.25 5.33 11.74
N PRO A 163 -1.15 4.20 11.03
CA PRO A 163 0.09 3.44 10.97
C PRO A 163 1.16 4.22 10.20
N PRO A 164 2.31 4.58 10.82
CA PRO A 164 3.30 5.45 10.19
C PRO A 164 4.08 4.76 9.05
N PHE A 165 4.02 3.43 8.98
CA PHE A 165 4.64 2.63 7.93
C PHE A 165 3.74 2.48 6.69
N LEU A 166 2.55 3.08 6.69
CA LEU A 166 1.65 3.06 5.55
C LEU A 166 1.58 4.42 4.87
N ARG A 167 1.62 4.40 3.55
CA ARG A 167 1.48 5.60 2.70
C ARG A 167 0.25 5.44 1.82
N GLY A 168 -0.57 6.47 1.75
CA GLY A 168 -1.78 6.44 0.94
C GLY A 168 -1.49 6.23 -0.54
N ALA A 169 -2.32 5.40 -1.17
CA ALA A 169 -2.21 5.05 -2.56
C ALA A 169 -3.57 5.09 -3.24
N LYS A 170 -3.55 5.13 -4.57
CA LYS A 170 -4.73 5.03 -5.42
C LYS A 170 -4.48 4.05 -6.55
N ARG A 171 -5.55 3.45 -7.04
CA ARG A 171 -5.51 2.55 -8.20
C ARG A 171 -5.90 3.33 -9.46
N GLU A 172 -5.03 3.32 -10.45
CA GLU A 172 -5.30 3.90 -11.76
C GLU A 172 -6.21 2.99 -12.60
N ALA A 173 -6.83 3.54 -13.66
CA ALA A 173 -7.76 2.78 -14.52
C ALA A 173 -7.13 1.55 -15.18
N ASN A 174 -5.80 1.55 -15.32
CA ASN A 174 -5.04 0.43 -15.86
C ASN A 174 -4.77 -0.70 -14.83
N GLY A 175 -5.20 -0.52 -13.57
CA GLY A 175 -5.02 -1.44 -12.45
C GLY A 175 -3.73 -1.23 -11.64
N GLN A 176 -2.86 -0.31 -12.06
CA GLN A 176 -1.60 0.00 -11.36
C GLN A 176 -1.87 0.77 -10.07
N LEU A 177 -1.18 0.39 -9.01
CA LEU A 177 -1.16 1.13 -7.76
C LEU A 177 -0.11 2.25 -7.83
N VAL A 178 -0.49 3.47 -7.47
CA VAL A 178 0.39 4.66 -7.48
C VAL A 178 0.19 5.49 -6.22
N PRO A 179 1.17 6.30 -5.78
CA PRO A 179 1.03 7.12 -4.59
C PRO A 179 -0.12 8.13 -4.71
N ASP A 180 -0.90 8.29 -3.63
CA ASP A 180 -1.93 9.32 -3.55
C ASP A 180 -1.40 10.52 -2.75
N LEU A 181 -0.95 11.53 -3.47
CA LEU A 181 -0.41 12.76 -2.86
C LEU A 181 -1.48 13.62 -2.20
N GLN A 182 -2.77 13.42 -2.50
CA GLN A 182 -3.87 14.15 -1.88
C GLN A 182 -4.31 13.50 -0.57
N ASN A 183 -4.19 12.17 -0.46
CA ASN A 183 -4.51 11.39 0.72
C ASN A 183 -3.29 10.58 1.20
N ALA A 184 -2.17 11.26 1.47
CA ALA A 184 -0.91 10.58 1.79
C ALA A 184 -0.94 9.82 3.13
N GLU A 185 -1.77 10.23 4.08
CA GLU A 185 -1.94 9.57 5.38
C GLU A 185 -3.02 8.47 5.32
N VAL A 186 -2.68 7.28 5.80
CA VAL A 186 -3.63 6.17 5.95
C VAL A 186 -4.23 6.19 7.35
N LYS A 187 -5.56 6.05 7.41
CA LYS A 187 -6.34 6.03 8.64
C LYS A 187 -7.21 4.79 8.67
N PHE A 188 -7.18 4.07 9.78
CA PHE A 188 -8.18 3.05 10.08
C PHE A 188 -9.13 3.60 11.13
N THR A 189 -10.43 3.61 10.85
CA THR A 189 -11.44 3.93 11.86
C THR A 189 -11.96 2.62 12.42
N LEU A 190 -11.81 2.42 13.74
CA LEU A 190 -12.34 1.26 14.43
C LEU A 190 -13.82 1.47 14.80
N PRO A 191 -14.58 0.38 15.00
CA PRO A 191 -15.97 0.47 15.42
C PRO A 191 -16.14 1.14 16.77
N LYS A 192 -17.36 1.60 17.03
CA LYS A 192 -17.74 2.14 18.33
C LYS A 192 -17.79 1.02 19.37
N ILE A 193 -17.08 1.21 20.47
CA ILE A 193 -16.97 0.23 21.55
C ILE A 193 -17.89 0.66 22.68
N LYS A 194 -18.89 -0.16 23.03
CA LYS A 194 -19.79 0.07 24.17
C LYS A 194 -19.37 -0.78 25.37
N VAL A 195 -19.16 -0.14 26.51
CA VAL A 195 -18.80 -0.80 27.77
C VAL A 195 -19.83 -0.42 28.84
N ARG A 196 -20.18 -1.38 29.69
CA ARG A 196 -21.03 -1.17 30.87
C ARG A 196 -20.25 -1.45 32.14
N VAL A 197 -20.28 -0.50 33.06
CA VAL A 197 -19.86 -0.70 34.45
C VAL A 197 -21.11 -0.67 35.31
N ALA A 198 -21.38 -1.75 36.05
CA ALA A 198 -22.58 -1.86 36.86
C ALA A 198 -22.30 -2.50 38.21
N GLN A 199 -23.05 -2.06 39.21
CA GLN A 199 -23.08 -2.66 40.53
C GLN A 199 -24.53 -2.79 40.96
N GLY A 200 -24.90 -3.93 41.56
CA GLY A 200 -26.22 -4.13 42.13
C GLY A 200 -26.32 -3.76 43.60
N SER A 201 -27.55 -3.80 44.12
CA SER A 201 -27.91 -3.48 45.50
C SER A 201 -27.83 -4.67 46.47
N ALA A 202 -27.72 -5.92 45.99
CA ALA A 202 -27.66 -7.09 46.86
C ALA A 202 -26.28 -7.23 47.53
N ALA A 203 -26.26 -7.83 48.73
CA ALA A 203 -25.08 -7.97 49.58
C ALA A 203 -23.80 -8.46 48.88
N THR A 204 -23.96 -9.40 47.95
CA THR A 204 -22.87 -10.11 47.26
C THR A 204 -22.63 -9.62 45.84
N ASP A 205 -23.36 -8.60 45.37
CA ASP A 205 -23.24 -8.16 43.98
C ASP A 205 -21.85 -7.57 43.74
N PRO A 206 -21.07 -8.10 42.79
CA PRO A 206 -19.78 -7.50 42.46
C PRO A 206 -19.98 -6.21 41.66
N LEU A 207 -18.95 -5.35 41.68
CA LEU A 207 -18.77 -4.37 40.62
C LEU A 207 -18.38 -5.15 39.35
N THR A 208 -19.14 -4.98 38.28
CA THR A 208 -18.90 -5.64 36.99
C THR A 208 -18.54 -4.59 35.93
N ALA A 209 -17.61 -4.93 35.07
CA ALA A 209 -17.29 -4.17 33.87
C ALA A 209 -17.33 -5.15 32.69
N VAL A 210 -18.26 -4.92 31.76
CA VAL A 210 -18.49 -5.81 30.61
C VAL A 210 -18.45 -5.00 29.32
N LEU A 211 -17.77 -5.55 28.31
CA LEU A 211 -17.95 -5.10 26.94
C LEU A 211 -19.36 -5.50 26.50
N LEU A 212 -20.14 -4.57 25.96
CA LEU A 212 -21.50 -4.83 25.49
C LEU A 212 -21.60 -4.92 23.97
N SER A 213 -20.75 -4.21 23.22
CA SER A 213 -20.76 -4.25 21.76
C SER A 213 -19.47 -3.67 21.17
N ALA A 214 -19.07 -4.21 20.03
CA ALA A 214 -18.00 -3.71 19.16
C ALA A 214 -18.56 -3.24 17.81
N GLY A 215 -19.60 -2.42 17.85
CA GLY A 215 -20.31 -1.90 16.67
C GLY A 215 -21.55 -1.08 17.03
N ALA A 216 -21.65 -0.57 18.27
CA ALA A 216 -22.90 0.02 18.76
C ALA A 216 -23.28 1.27 17.95
N SER A 217 -24.54 1.37 17.53
CA SER A 217 -25.05 2.55 16.83
C SER A 217 -25.12 3.79 17.75
N GLY A 218 -25.38 3.59 19.05
CA GLY A 218 -25.45 4.61 20.08
C GLY A 218 -25.73 4.06 21.49
N LEU A 219 -25.92 4.93 22.48
CA LEU A 219 -26.12 4.53 23.89
C LEU A 219 -27.39 3.70 24.10
N ASP A 220 -28.43 3.95 23.32
CA ASP A 220 -29.72 3.25 23.38
C ASP A 220 -29.74 1.94 22.60
N ASP A 221 -28.64 1.61 21.90
CA ASP A 221 -28.47 0.32 21.25
C ASP A 221 -28.44 -0.77 22.34
N PRO A 222 -29.32 -1.80 22.28
CA PRO A 222 -29.29 -2.89 23.25
C PRO A 222 -27.92 -3.55 23.35
N GLY A 223 -27.09 -3.42 22.30
CA GLY A 223 -25.75 -3.94 22.22
C GLY A 223 -25.80 -5.44 21.98
N ASP A 224 -25.29 -5.85 20.83
CA ASP A 224 -24.98 -7.25 20.58
C ASP A 224 -23.45 -7.39 20.48
N LEU A 225 -22.88 -8.27 21.32
CA LEU A 225 -21.47 -8.67 21.23
C LEU A 225 -21.21 -9.53 19.98
N ALA A 226 -22.26 -10.14 19.43
CA ALA A 226 -22.17 -11.03 18.30
C ALA A 226 -22.15 -10.28 16.96
N VAL A 227 -22.45 -8.97 16.91
CA VAL A 227 -22.27 -8.15 15.70
C VAL A 227 -21.14 -7.15 15.92
N ALA A 228 -20.00 -7.36 15.24
CA ALA A 228 -18.86 -6.45 15.27
C ALA A 228 -18.74 -5.71 13.93
N GLU A 229 -18.97 -4.40 13.97
CA GLU A 229 -19.00 -3.55 12.78
C GLU A 229 -17.64 -2.89 12.47
N LEU A 230 -17.61 -2.11 11.37
CA LEU A 230 -16.51 -2.13 10.43
C LEU A 230 -15.25 -1.35 10.85
N VAL A 231 -14.12 -2.04 10.87
CA VAL A 231 -12.83 -1.37 10.63
C VAL A 231 -12.88 -0.83 9.20
N THR A 232 -12.75 0.48 9.01
CA THR A 232 -12.71 1.11 7.68
C THR A 232 -11.34 1.73 7.45
N MET A 233 -10.84 1.67 6.21
CA MET A 233 -9.58 2.29 5.83
C MET A 233 -9.78 3.40 4.82
N GLN A 234 -9.11 4.53 5.06
CA GLN A 234 -9.09 5.68 4.16
C GLN A 234 -7.63 6.20 4.00
N PRO A 235 -7.10 6.33 2.77
CA PRO A 235 -7.68 5.87 1.50
C PRO A 235 -7.77 4.33 1.42
N PRO A 236 -8.61 3.74 0.54
CA PRO A 236 -8.83 2.30 0.46
C PRO A 236 -7.64 1.51 -0.11
N TYR A 237 -6.56 2.19 -0.49
CA TYR A 237 -5.32 1.54 -0.90
C TYR A 237 -4.12 2.20 -0.23
N ALA A 238 -3.09 1.40 0.08
CA ALA A 238 -1.88 1.87 0.72
C ALA A 238 -0.64 1.11 0.23
N PHE A 239 0.51 1.78 0.23
CA PHE A 239 1.83 1.16 0.16
C PHE A 239 2.38 0.85 1.56
N ILE A 240 3.18 -0.21 1.64
CA ILE A 240 3.86 -0.64 2.86
C ILE A 240 5.33 -0.19 2.81
N GLY A 241 5.75 0.57 3.81
CA GLY A 241 7.10 1.13 3.93
C GLY A 241 7.38 2.24 2.91
N ASP A 242 8.66 2.52 2.68
CA ASP A 242 9.12 3.67 1.88
C ASP A 242 9.17 3.41 0.37
N SER A 243 8.92 2.17 -0.06
CA SER A 243 8.98 1.77 -1.47
C SER A 243 7.60 1.55 -2.07
N ASP A 244 7.45 1.73 -3.38
CA ASP A 244 6.20 1.49 -4.11
C ASP A 244 6.08 0.04 -4.61
N VAL A 245 6.73 -0.90 -3.90
CA VAL A 245 6.83 -2.31 -4.30
C VAL A 245 5.69 -3.15 -3.77
N VAL A 246 5.34 -2.99 -2.50
CA VAL A 246 4.27 -3.76 -1.86
C VAL A 246 3.17 -2.81 -1.42
N GLY A 247 1.95 -3.09 -1.82
CA GLY A 247 0.78 -2.37 -1.38
C GLY A 247 -0.41 -3.29 -1.19
N PHE A 248 -1.47 -2.77 -0.61
CA PHE A 248 -2.71 -3.53 -0.43
C PHE A 248 -3.91 -2.61 -0.62
N GLY A 249 -5.03 -3.23 -0.98
CA GLY A 249 -6.35 -2.62 -0.98
C GLY A 249 -7.18 -3.20 0.15
N PHE A 250 -7.79 -2.34 0.94
CA PHE A 250 -8.71 -2.72 1.98
C PHE A 250 -9.73 -1.61 2.15
N ARG A 251 -11.01 -1.92 2.05
CA ARG A 251 -12.06 -0.92 2.28
C ARG A 251 -12.55 -1.00 3.71
N SER A 252 -12.98 -2.20 4.09
CA SER A 252 -13.53 -2.46 5.40
C SER A 252 -13.67 -3.96 5.68
N ALA A 253 -13.97 -4.31 6.94
CA ALA A 253 -14.28 -5.67 7.35
C ALA A 253 -15.46 -5.68 8.34
N VAL A 254 -16.48 -6.52 8.11
CA VAL A 254 -17.56 -6.81 9.07
C VAL A 254 -17.34 -8.21 9.64
N LEU A 255 -17.46 -8.37 10.95
CA LEU A 255 -17.50 -9.69 11.58
C LEU A 255 -18.88 -9.89 12.22
N ASP A 256 -19.66 -10.80 11.67
CA ASP A 256 -20.95 -11.21 12.20
C ASP A 256 -20.84 -12.60 12.81
N LEU A 257 -21.16 -12.71 14.09
CA LEU A 257 -21.20 -13.94 14.87
C LEU A 257 -22.62 -14.19 15.40
N SER A 258 -23.61 -13.36 15.03
CA SER A 258 -25.00 -13.43 15.50
C SER A 258 -25.87 -14.27 14.55
N ASP A 259 -26.85 -14.98 15.10
CA ASP A 259 -27.81 -15.77 14.31
C ASP A 259 -29.15 -15.03 14.06
N GLY A 260 -29.15 -13.70 14.19
CA GLY A 260 -30.36 -12.88 14.07
C GLY A 260 -30.18 -11.47 13.51
N SER A 261 -29.01 -11.10 12.97
CA SER A 261 -28.79 -9.77 12.40
C SER A 261 -27.72 -9.73 11.29
N THR A 262 -28.01 -10.31 10.12
CA THR A 262 -27.15 -10.17 8.94
C THR A 262 -27.10 -8.72 8.40
N PRO A 263 -25.91 -8.15 8.11
CA PRO A 263 -25.76 -6.84 7.50
C PRO A 263 -26.59 -6.64 6.21
N PRO A 264 -27.24 -5.47 5.99
CA PRO A 264 -28.08 -5.21 4.82
C PRO A 264 -27.38 -5.40 3.47
N ASP A 265 -26.09 -5.07 3.40
CA ASP A 265 -25.27 -5.26 2.20
C ASP A 265 -25.11 -6.74 1.84
N ILE A 266 -25.05 -7.62 2.84
CA ILE A 266 -24.96 -9.08 2.65
C ILE A 266 -26.32 -9.64 2.22
N LEU A 267 -27.40 -9.24 2.91
CA LEU A 267 -28.77 -9.65 2.58
C LEU A 267 -29.14 -9.30 1.13
N SER A 268 -28.81 -8.09 0.70
CA SER A 268 -29.16 -7.58 -0.63
C SER A 268 -28.35 -8.21 -1.77
N GLN A 269 -27.09 -8.60 -1.52
CA GLN A 269 -26.19 -9.10 -2.56
C GLN A 269 -26.15 -10.63 -2.66
N PHE A 270 -26.28 -11.34 -1.54
CA PHE A 270 -25.99 -12.77 -1.48
C PHE A 270 -27.23 -13.64 -1.20
N GLY A 271 -28.35 -13.05 -0.82
CA GLY A 271 -29.61 -13.78 -0.59
C GLY A 271 -29.58 -14.71 0.64
N TYR A 272 -28.68 -14.44 1.59
CA TYR A 272 -28.76 -15.05 2.92
C TYR A 272 -29.98 -14.52 3.69
N ASP A 273 -30.43 -15.25 4.70
CA ASP A 273 -31.39 -14.76 5.68
C ASP A 273 -30.66 -14.02 6.82
N GLU A 274 -31.40 -13.61 7.85
CA GLU A 274 -30.87 -12.87 9.00
C GLU A 274 -29.97 -13.73 9.93
N SER A 275 -29.76 -15.01 9.61
CA SER A 275 -28.99 -15.95 10.44
C SER A 275 -27.56 -16.20 9.95
N TRP A 276 -27.07 -15.39 9.02
CA TRP A 276 -25.72 -15.56 8.48
C TRP A 276 -24.66 -15.17 9.51
N THR A 277 -23.65 -16.04 9.69
CA THR A 277 -22.48 -15.76 10.52
C THR A 277 -21.21 -15.85 9.68
N GLY A 278 -20.29 -14.89 9.80
CA GLY A 278 -19.04 -14.89 9.09
C GLY A 278 -18.28 -13.56 9.08
N LEU A 279 -17.19 -13.53 8.31
CA LEU A 279 -16.40 -12.34 8.01
C LEU A 279 -16.74 -11.85 6.59
N TYR A 280 -17.17 -10.59 6.45
CA TYR A 280 -17.42 -9.94 5.17
C TYR A 280 -16.38 -8.84 4.88
N LEU A 281 -15.78 -8.93 3.70
CA LEU A 281 -14.73 -8.04 3.20
C LEU A 281 -15.15 -7.52 1.83
N PRO A 282 -15.67 -6.28 1.71
CA PRO A 282 -16.06 -5.71 0.41
C PRO A 282 -14.91 -5.69 -0.59
N GLU A 283 -13.68 -5.43 -0.13
CA GLU A 283 -12.49 -5.45 -0.96
C GLU A 283 -11.25 -5.78 -0.11
N ILE A 284 -10.51 -6.81 -0.51
CA ILE A 284 -9.17 -7.12 0.01
C ILE A 284 -8.25 -7.49 -1.15
N ARG A 285 -7.13 -6.79 -1.30
CA ARG A 285 -6.21 -6.95 -2.44
C ARG A 285 -4.76 -6.79 -2.00
N LEU A 286 -3.85 -7.47 -2.67
CA LEU A 286 -2.41 -7.40 -2.48
C LEU A 286 -1.75 -7.06 -3.81
N PHE A 287 -0.89 -6.05 -3.79
CA PHE A 287 -0.14 -5.56 -4.93
C PHE A 287 1.36 -5.80 -4.68
N VAL A 288 2.03 -6.39 -5.66
CA VAL A 288 3.48 -6.60 -5.63
C VAL A 288 4.07 -6.19 -6.98
N ALA A 289 4.92 -5.17 -6.98
CA ALA A 289 5.63 -4.61 -8.12
C ALA A 289 7.15 -4.57 -7.85
N PRO A 290 7.87 -5.71 -7.96
CA PRO A 290 9.27 -5.78 -7.58
C PRO A 290 10.15 -4.95 -8.53
N ASN A 291 11.01 -4.11 -7.94
CA ASN A 291 12.08 -3.45 -8.68
C ASN A 291 12.94 -4.49 -9.39
N GLY A 292 13.06 -4.41 -10.72
CA GLY A 292 13.88 -5.31 -11.53
C GLY A 292 13.15 -6.51 -12.17
N ALA A 293 11.86 -6.71 -11.90
CA ALA A 293 11.05 -7.76 -12.54
C ALA A 293 10.55 -7.38 -13.95
N ARG A 294 11.40 -6.75 -14.79
CA ARG A 294 11.04 -6.16 -16.09
C ARG A 294 9.79 -5.29 -16.06
N ASP A 295 9.57 -4.61 -14.93
CA ASP A 295 8.40 -3.76 -14.68
C ASP A 295 7.09 -4.57 -14.75
N LEU A 296 7.07 -5.82 -14.28
CA LEU A 296 5.84 -6.55 -14.02
C LEU A 296 5.33 -6.24 -12.61
N ALA A 297 4.02 -6.06 -12.50
CA ALA A 297 3.32 -6.04 -11.23
C ALA A 297 2.25 -7.13 -11.20
N VAL A 298 2.07 -7.71 -10.03
CA VAL A 298 1.03 -8.69 -9.76
C VAL A 298 0.07 -8.07 -8.76
N ASP A 299 -1.21 -8.20 -9.06
CA ASP A 299 -2.31 -7.74 -8.24
C ASP A 299 -3.26 -8.92 -8.07
N ALA A 300 -3.49 -9.32 -6.82
CA ALA A 300 -4.37 -10.42 -6.48
C ALA A 300 -5.32 -9.98 -5.37
N GLY A 301 -6.58 -10.38 -5.45
CA GLY A 301 -7.51 -10.07 -4.36
C GLY A 301 -8.89 -10.64 -4.57
N ALA A 302 -9.78 -10.27 -3.67
CA ALA A 302 -11.18 -10.64 -3.71
C ALA A 302 -12.06 -9.41 -3.50
N ARG A 303 -13.19 -9.38 -4.19
CA ARG A 303 -14.29 -8.43 -3.95
C ARG A 303 -15.48 -9.18 -3.40
N ASN A 304 -16.19 -8.50 -2.51
CA ASN A 304 -17.32 -9.06 -1.79
C ASN A 304 -17.01 -10.46 -1.22
N LEU A 305 -15.87 -10.59 -0.55
CA LEU A 305 -15.42 -11.84 0.04
C LEU A 305 -16.20 -12.10 1.32
N LEU A 306 -16.91 -13.22 1.37
CA LEU A 306 -17.59 -13.73 2.55
C LEU A 306 -16.90 -15.02 2.98
N ILE A 307 -16.59 -15.11 4.27
CA ILE A 307 -16.09 -16.31 4.93
C ILE A 307 -17.10 -16.65 6.02
N GLY A 308 -18.01 -17.57 5.71
CA GLY A 308 -19.05 -17.98 6.64
C GLY A 308 -18.56 -18.98 7.68
N PHE A 309 -19.14 -18.93 8.88
CA PHE A 309 -18.83 -19.82 10.00
C PHE A 309 -20.03 -20.73 10.33
N GLY A 310 -19.77 -21.82 11.05
CA GLY A 310 -20.82 -22.73 11.52
C GLY A 310 -21.74 -23.23 10.39
N GLN A 311 -23.05 -22.98 10.52
CA GLN A 311 -24.06 -23.37 9.55
C GLN A 311 -24.00 -22.56 8.24
N SER A 312 -23.39 -21.37 8.28
CA SER A 312 -23.11 -20.53 7.10
C SER A 312 -21.78 -20.88 6.42
N GLY A 313 -21.15 -22.00 6.82
CA GLY A 313 -19.81 -22.40 6.40
C GLY A 313 -19.57 -22.36 4.89
N GLY A 314 -18.55 -21.62 4.46
CA GLY A 314 -18.17 -21.50 3.06
C GLY A 314 -17.33 -20.26 2.79
N VAL A 315 -16.67 -20.23 1.64
CA VAL A 315 -15.99 -19.04 1.13
C VAL A 315 -16.60 -18.68 -0.22
N THR A 316 -17.12 -17.46 -0.34
CA THR A 316 -17.65 -16.93 -1.60
C THR A 316 -17.10 -15.53 -1.85
N GLY A 317 -16.97 -15.14 -3.10
CA GLY A 317 -16.46 -13.84 -3.49
C GLY A 317 -15.92 -13.84 -4.92
N ASP A 318 -15.68 -12.64 -5.44
CA ASP A 318 -15.13 -12.44 -6.77
C ASP A 318 -13.60 -12.36 -6.66
N PHE A 319 -12.93 -13.46 -7.02
CA PHE A 319 -11.47 -13.54 -6.98
C PHE A 319 -10.85 -13.00 -8.27
N GLU A 320 -9.89 -12.10 -8.13
CA GLU A 320 -9.18 -11.47 -9.24
C GLU A 320 -7.68 -11.72 -9.12
N LEU A 321 -7.06 -12.06 -10.25
CA LEU A 321 -5.61 -12.08 -10.40
C LEU A 321 -5.26 -11.34 -11.70
N GLN A 322 -4.42 -10.32 -11.58
CA GLN A 322 -3.98 -9.51 -12.69
C GLN A 322 -2.44 -9.44 -12.70
N VAL A 323 -1.86 -9.65 -13.87
CA VAL A 323 -0.44 -9.38 -14.13
C VAL A 323 -0.36 -8.17 -15.06
N LEU A 324 0.23 -7.09 -14.57
CA LEU A 324 0.39 -5.84 -15.29
C LEU A 324 1.82 -5.73 -15.81
N ASN A 325 1.94 -5.39 -17.10
CA ASN A 325 3.20 -4.89 -17.66
C ASN A 325 3.24 -3.36 -17.49
N GLN A 326 4.05 -2.89 -16.55
CA GLN A 326 4.34 -1.48 -16.28
C GLN A 326 5.39 -0.90 -17.25
N GLY A 327 6.03 -1.74 -18.08
CA GLY A 327 6.88 -1.34 -19.19
C GLY A 327 8.37 -1.49 -18.90
N ALA A 328 9.00 -2.49 -19.53
CA ALA A 328 10.35 -2.96 -19.24
C ALA A 328 11.44 -1.88 -19.45
N GLY A 329 12.15 -1.45 -18.41
CA GLY A 329 13.36 -0.64 -18.49
C GLY A 329 13.24 0.68 -19.27
N PRO A 330 14.37 1.34 -19.58
CA PRO A 330 14.42 2.47 -20.50
C PRO A 330 14.23 2.00 -21.95
N LEU A 331 13.60 2.84 -22.77
CA LEU A 331 13.50 2.60 -24.21
C LEU A 331 14.89 2.59 -24.85
N LYS A 332 15.21 1.52 -25.59
CA LYS A 332 16.44 1.40 -26.37
C LYS A 332 16.09 1.28 -27.84
N LEU A 333 16.73 2.12 -28.65
CA LEU A 333 16.53 2.21 -30.09
C LEU A 333 17.65 1.51 -30.84
N ASN A 334 17.29 0.80 -31.90
CA ASN A 334 18.22 0.30 -32.91
C ASN A 334 17.56 0.34 -34.29
N ALA A 335 18.34 0.09 -35.34
CA ALA A 335 17.81 -0.10 -36.68
C ALA A 335 18.57 -1.19 -37.42
N ARG A 336 17.84 -1.96 -38.23
CA ARG A 336 18.38 -2.92 -39.19
C ARG A 336 18.17 -2.41 -40.60
N PHE A 337 19.19 -2.58 -41.44
CA PHE A 337 19.15 -2.18 -42.84
C PHE A 337 19.32 -3.38 -43.74
N TYR A 338 18.51 -3.47 -44.79
CA TYR A 338 18.51 -4.55 -45.76
C TYR A 338 18.58 -4.00 -47.18
N ASP A 339 19.35 -4.63 -48.06
CA ASP A 339 19.26 -4.34 -49.50
C ASP A 339 18.16 -5.16 -50.19
N ALA A 340 18.00 -4.96 -51.50
CA ALA A 340 17.03 -5.66 -52.32
C ALA A 340 17.22 -7.19 -52.33
N THR A 341 18.41 -7.70 -51.99
CA THR A 341 18.70 -9.14 -51.90
C THR A 341 18.47 -9.70 -50.49
N GLY A 342 18.05 -8.87 -49.54
CA GLY A 342 17.88 -9.25 -48.13
C GLY A 342 19.19 -9.30 -47.35
N ARG A 343 20.32 -8.84 -47.91
CA ARG A 343 21.58 -8.77 -47.19
C ARG A 343 21.49 -7.66 -46.14
N SER A 344 21.89 -7.99 -44.91
CA SER A 344 21.88 -7.04 -43.80
C SER A 344 23.14 -6.17 -43.77
N TYR A 345 22.97 -4.91 -43.36
CA TYR A 345 24.03 -3.94 -43.12
C TYR A 345 24.02 -3.55 -41.65
N GLY A 346 25.15 -3.81 -40.98
CA GLY A 346 25.31 -3.55 -39.56
C GLY A 346 25.49 -2.07 -39.28
N LEU A 347 24.80 -1.59 -38.25
CA LEU A 347 24.98 -0.28 -37.67
C LEU A 347 26.24 -0.25 -36.80
N THR A 348 27.04 0.82 -36.90
CA THR A 348 28.14 1.11 -35.97
C THR A 348 27.70 2.21 -35.00
N ARG A 349 27.54 1.87 -33.72
CA ARG A 349 27.22 2.89 -32.69
C ARG A 349 28.44 3.74 -32.36
N THR A 350 28.21 5.04 -32.26
CA THR A 350 29.19 6.00 -31.75
C THR A 350 28.84 6.48 -30.33
N SER A 351 27.56 6.40 -29.94
CA SER A 351 27.07 6.55 -28.57
C SER A 351 25.71 5.84 -28.40
N ASP A 352 25.06 5.98 -27.24
CA ASP A 352 23.72 5.45 -26.99
C ASP A 352 22.64 6.07 -27.89
N THR A 353 22.86 7.29 -28.35
CA THR A 353 21.90 8.06 -29.17
C THR A 353 22.41 8.36 -30.58
N GLN A 354 23.63 7.92 -30.93
CA GLN A 354 24.23 8.19 -32.24
C GLN A 354 24.87 6.96 -32.87
N ALA A 355 24.76 6.88 -34.19
CA ALA A 355 25.36 5.80 -34.96
C ALA A 355 25.60 6.17 -36.43
N THR A 356 26.39 5.35 -37.11
CA THR A 356 26.69 5.48 -38.53
C THR A 356 26.46 4.15 -39.25
N VAL A 357 26.10 4.20 -40.53
CA VAL A 357 25.94 3.00 -41.38
C VAL A 357 26.36 3.29 -42.81
N ILE A 358 26.96 2.31 -43.48
CA ILE A 358 27.30 2.37 -44.90
C ILE A 358 26.32 1.50 -45.69
N LEU A 359 25.60 2.09 -46.64
CA LEU A 359 24.49 1.46 -47.37
C LEU A 359 24.68 1.52 -48.89
N PRO A 360 24.11 0.58 -49.65
CA PRO A 360 23.87 0.72 -51.09
C PRO A 360 22.95 1.91 -51.43
N GLU A 361 22.76 2.17 -52.72
CA GLU A 361 21.88 3.25 -53.21
C GLU A 361 20.44 3.16 -52.68
N ARG A 362 19.94 1.94 -52.48
CA ARG A 362 18.59 1.69 -51.97
C ARG A 362 18.67 0.65 -50.87
N SER A 363 18.06 0.92 -49.73
CA SER A 363 17.98 -0.01 -48.61
C SER A 363 16.68 0.18 -47.84
N ARG A 364 16.17 -0.89 -47.23
CA ARG A 364 15.05 -0.83 -46.30
C ARG A 364 15.56 -0.79 -44.88
N MET A 365 15.09 0.17 -44.11
CA MET A 365 15.32 0.31 -42.68
C MET A 365 14.13 -0.23 -41.88
N ILE A 366 14.41 -0.96 -40.81
CA ILE A 366 13.43 -1.37 -39.81
C ILE A 366 13.88 -0.85 -38.44
N ILE A 367 13.03 -0.09 -37.77
CA ILE A 367 13.25 0.41 -36.41
C ILE A 367 12.97 -0.72 -35.41
N ASP A 368 13.99 -1.06 -34.63
CA ASP A 368 13.87 -1.99 -33.50
C ASP A 368 13.79 -1.18 -32.21
N VAL A 369 12.81 -1.53 -31.37
CA VAL A 369 12.61 -0.91 -30.05
C VAL A 369 12.63 -2.00 -29.01
N ASP A 370 13.46 -1.82 -28.00
CA ASP A 370 13.49 -2.65 -26.80
C ASP A 370 13.09 -1.81 -25.58
N GLY A 371 12.47 -2.46 -24.61
CA GLY A 371 11.93 -1.83 -23.41
C GLY A 371 10.66 -0.99 -23.61
N GLY A 372 10.30 -0.23 -22.57
CA GLY A 372 9.09 0.59 -22.47
C GLY A 372 7.79 -0.23 -22.33
N ARG A 373 6.67 0.50 -22.23
CA ARG A 373 5.32 -0.06 -22.15
C ARG A 373 4.61 -0.05 -23.51
N VAL A 374 4.20 -1.22 -23.99
CA VAL A 374 3.41 -1.33 -25.23
C VAL A 374 1.98 -0.75 -25.05
N PRO A 375 1.37 -0.21 -26.12
CA PRO A 375 1.89 -0.06 -27.48
C PRO A 375 2.95 1.05 -27.62
N ILE A 376 3.93 0.83 -28.50
CA ILE A 376 5.00 1.81 -28.79
C ILE A 376 4.71 2.50 -30.11
N THR A 377 4.65 3.83 -30.10
CA THR A 377 4.64 4.62 -31.33
C THR A 377 6.06 4.84 -31.83
N SER A 378 6.27 4.78 -33.14
CA SER A 378 7.60 4.89 -33.76
C SER A 378 7.52 5.75 -35.01
N SER A 379 8.53 6.58 -35.22
CA SER A 379 8.69 7.39 -36.42
C SER A 379 10.18 7.58 -36.76
N ALA A 380 10.45 7.93 -38.00
CA ALA A 380 11.77 8.36 -38.46
C ALA A 380 11.67 9.70 -39.17
N THR A 381 12.55 10.64 -38.83
CA THR A 381 12.77 11.86 -39.61
C THR A 381 13.92 11.60 -40.56
N ILE A 382 13.65 11.52 -41.86
CA ILE A 382 14.66 11.24 -42.89
C ILE A 382 14.82 12.52 -43.72
N ASP A 383 16.01 13.11 -43.67
CA ASP A 383 16.32 14.39 -44.34
C ASP A 383 15.30 15.51 -44.04
N GLY A 384 14.87 15.58 -42.79
CA GLY A 384 13.91 16.59 -42.31
C GLY A 384 12.43 16.24 -42.52
N GLN A 385 12.10 15.12 -43.17
CA GLN A 385 10.71 14.67 -43.35
C GLN A 385 10.35 13.59 -42.35
N VAL A 386 9.29 13.82 -41.56
CA VAL A 386 8.77 12.84 -40.59
C VAL A 386 7.97 11.77 -41.31
N LYS A 387 8.32 10.51 -41.07
CA LYS A 387 7.61 9.33 -41.54
C LYS A 387 7.18 8.48 -40.35
N ASN A 388 5.88 8.21 -40.25
CA ASN A 388 5.32 7.38 -39.18
C ASN A 388 5.50 5.89 -39.48
N GLY A 389 5.64 5.07 -38.44
CA GLY A 389 5.83 3.64 -38.55
C GLY A 389 7.29 3.20 -38.36
N ARG A 390 7.52 1.89 -38.48
CA ARG A 390 8.82 1.27 -38.21
C ARG A 390 9.62 0.91 -39.45
N GLU A 391 8.99 0.84 -40.61
CA GLU A 391 9.64 0.45 -41.86
C GLU A 391 9.73 1.65 -42.80
N HIS A 392 10.95 1.94 -43.28
CA HIS A 392 11.20 3.07 -44.15
C HIS A 392 12.24 2.70 -45.20
N ASP A 393 12.02 3.11 -46.46
CA ASP A 393 13.03 2.99 -47.50
C ASP A 393 13.99 4.20 -47.44
N ILE A 394 15.29 3.90 -47.54
CA ILE A 394 16.41 4.84 -47.56
C ILE A 394 16.99 4.87 -48.96
N GLU A 395 16.94 6.05 -49.57
CA GLU A 395 17.49 6.28 -50.91
C GLU A 395 18.68 7.23 -50.84
N LEU A 396 19.82 6.75 -51.34
CA LEU A 396 21.11 7.43 -51.50
C LEU A 396 21.52 7.42 -52.97
N VAL A 397 20.61 7.89 -53.83
CA VAL A 397 20.75 7.90 -55.30
C VAL A 397 21.30 9.23 -55.82
N GLY A 398 21.91 9.21 -57.00
CA GLY A 398 22.47 10.40 -57.64
C GLY A 398 23.55 11.07 -56.77
N ASN A 399 23.44 12.39 -56.60
CA ASN A 399 24.40 13.19 -55.81
C ASN A 399 24.19 13.06 -54.30
N LYS A 400 23.15 12.34 -53.84
CA LYS A 400 22.89 12.13 -52.41
C LYS A 400 23.75 10.98 -51.90
N ILE A 401 24.91 11.33 -51.35
CA ILE A 401 25.87 10.37 -50.81
C ILE A 401 25.74 10.16 -49.29
N SER A 402 24.88 10.93 -48.62
CA SER A 402 24.60 10.79 -47.20
C SER A 402 23.16 11.19 -46.86
N SER A 403 22.63 10.66 -45.77
CA SER A 403 21.33 11.01 -45.20
C SER A 403 21.40 10.97 -43.68
N THR A 404 20.74 11.93 -43.03
CA THR A 404 20.57 11.92 -41.57
C THR A 404 19.18 11.40 -41.25
N ILE A 405 19.14 10.37 -40.40
CA ILE A 405 17.92 9.69 -39.99
C ILE A 405 17.78 9.85 -38.48
N VAL A 406 16.68 10.44 -38.01
CA VAL A 406 16.40 10.60 -36.58
C VAL A 406 15.21 9.72 -36.21
N LEU A 407 15.45 8.66 -35.47
CA LEU A 407 14.42 7.75 -34.95
C LEU A 407 13.81 8.36 -33.70
N ASN A 408 12.49 8.34 -33.59
CA ASN A 408 11.77 8.76 -32.39
C ASN A 408 10.76 7.70 -31.98
N VAL A 409 10.75 7.35 -30.69
CA VAL A 409 9.79 6.40 -30.12
C VAL A 409 9.21 6.93 -28.82
N GLN A 410 7.96 6.60 -28.58
CA GLN A 410 7.25 6.93 -27.34
C GLN A 410 6.40 5.74 -26.91
N ASP A 411 6.41 5.46 -25.61
CA ASP A 411 5.62 4.39 -25.00
C ASP A 411 4.33 4.91 -24.36
N THR A 412 3.54 4.02 -23.74
CA THR A 412 2.29 4.36 -23.04
C THR A 412 2.42 4.33 -21.52
N SER A 413 3.64 4.41 -20.98
CA SER A 413 3.84 4.47 -19.54
C SER A 413 3.38 5.82 -18.96
N ALA A 414 3.22 5.90 -17.64
CA ALA A 414 2.89 7.12 -16.92
C ALA A 414 3.92 7.32 -15.80
N PRO A 415 4.85 8.28 -15.91
CA PRO A 415 5.04 9.23 -17.03
C PRO A 415 5.53 8.54 -18.31
N GLN A 416 5.14 9.06 -19.50
CA GLN A 416 5.55 8.48 -20.78
C GLN A 416 7.06 8.55 -20.98
N LYS A 417 7.66 7.42 -21.36
CA LYS A 417 9.05 7.34 -21.77
C LYS A 417 9.15 7.66 -23.25
N SER A 418 10.20 8.39 -23.63
CA SER A 418 10.56 8.64 -25.03
C SER A 418 12.06 8.42 -25.23
N ALA A 419 12.43 8.04 -26.44
CA ALA A 419 13.83 7.92 -26.84
C ALA A 419 14.02 8.40 -28.28
N THR A 420 15.23 8.91 -28.54
CA THR A 420 15.65 9.38 -29.86
C THR A 420 17.02 8.82 -30.20
N MET A 421 17.22 8.49 -31.48
CA MET A 421 18.52 8.03 -31.99
C MET A 421 18.79 8.65 -33.36
N THR A 422 19.98 9.22 -33.53
CA THR A 422 20.44 9.81 -34.79
C THR A 422 21.37 8.84 -35.51
N ILE A 423 21.08 8.54 -36.77
CA ILE A 423 21.87 7.67 -37.63
C ILE A 423 22.32 8.46 -38.84
N VAL A 424 23.63 8.49 -39.09
CA VAL A 424 24.21 9.03 -40.33
C VAL A 424 24.44 7.88 -41.30
N ALA A 425 23.61 7.81 -42.33
CA ALA A 425 23.76 6.87 -43.42
C ALA A 425 24.69 7.45 -44.49
N SER A 426 25.66 6.66 -44.94
CA SER A 426 26.63 7.03 -45.98
C SER A 426 26.51 6.04 -47.13
N ARG A 427 26.56 6.53 -48.37
CA ARG A 427 26.52 5.68 -49.55
C ARG A 427 27.85 4.94 -49.69
N ARG A 428 27.77 3.65 -50.02
CA ARG A 428 28.95 2.87 -50.40
C ARG A 428 29.60 3.48 -51.66
N PRO A 429 30.93 3.67 -51.68
CA PRO A 429 31.63 4.17 -52.86
C PRO A 429 31.38 3.23 -54.05
N VAL A 430 31.05 3.81 -55.20
CA VAL A 430 31.05 3.09 -56.47
C VAL A 430 32.50 3.09 -56.98
N PRO A 431 33.06 1.94 -57.39
CA PRO A 431 34.37 1.91 -58.04
C PRO A 431 34.38 2.86 -59.24
N ALA A 432 35.37 3.76 -59.31
CA ALA A 432 35.45 4.72 -60.40
C ALA A 432 35.69 4.00 -61.74
N LEU A 433 34.91 4.35 -62.76
CA LEU A 433 35.22 3.96 -64.14
C LEU A 433 36.44 4.78 -64.62
N PRO A 434 37.38 4.18 -65.37
CA PRO A 434 38.56 4.89 -65.85
C PRO A 434 38.16 6.02 -66.84
N PRO A 435 38.95 7.11 -66.92
CA PRO A 435 38.61 8.28 -67.72
C PRO A 435 38.55 7.98 -69.24
N PRO A 436 37.69 8.70 -70.00
CA PRO A 436 37.55 8.47 -71.43
C PRO A 436 38.83 8.92 -72.17
N GLY A 437 39.46 8.01 -72.92
CA GLY A 437 40.62 8.31 -73.76
C GLY A 437 41.95 7.67 -73.29
N GLY A 438 41.98 6.93 -72.19
CA GLY A 438 43.13 6.10 -71.82
C GLY A 438 43.31 4.94 -72.81
N SER A 439 44.53 4.77 -73.33
CA SER A 439 44.91 3.65 -74.20
C SER A 439 44.42 2.31 -73.65
N GLN A 440 43.81 1.49 -74.50
CA GLN A 440 43.56 0.07 -74.23
C GLN A 440 44.89 -0.63 -73.93
N GLY A 441 45.21 -0.74 -72.65
CA GLY A 441 46.52 -1.18 -72.18
C GLY A 441 46.69 -1.08 -70.67
N VAL A 442 45.61 -1.15 -69.90
CA VAL A 442 45.67 -1.47 -68.48
C VAL A 442 44.69 -2.61 -68.30
N ALA A 443 45.20 -3.80 -67.99
CA ALA A 443 44.38 -4.91 -67.56
C ALA A 443 43.40 -4.38 -66.50
N LEU A 444 42.11 -4.69 -66.63
CA LEU A 444 41.22 -4.67 -65.49
C LEU A 444 41.94 -5.47 -64.40
N ILE A 445 42.52 -4.79 -63.41
CA ILE A 445 43.08 -5.46 -62.25
C ILE A 445 41.85 -6.08 -61.62
N ALA A 446 41.74 -7.40 -61.74
CA ALA A 446 40.67 -8.14 -61.10
C ALA A 446 40.68 -7.73 -59.61
N PRO A 447 39.52 -7.42 -59.01
CA PRO A 447 39.46 -7.14 -57.59
C PRO A 447 40.15 -8.25 -56.82
N VAL A 448 40.90 -7.91 -55.77
CA VAL A 448 41.69 -8.89 -55.03
C VAL A 448 40.77 -9.97 -54.49
N GLU A 449 40.85 -11.17 -55.08
CA GLU A 449 40.09 -12.32 -54.59
C GLU A 449 40.82 -12.92 -53.39
N LEU A 450 40.31 -12.58 -52.22
CA LEU A 450 40.89 -13.03 -50.97
C LEU A 450 40.19 -14.31 -50.51
N LYS A 451 40.92 -15.43 -50.58
CA LYS A 451 40.42 -16.76 -50.20
C LYS A 451 41.19 -17.30 -49.01
N THR A 452 40.47 -17.57 -47.91
CA THR A 452 41.02 -18.37 -46.81
C THR A 452 40.95 -19.84 -47.21
N THR A 453 42.09 -20.49 -47.42
CA THR A 453 42.15 -21.88 -47.89
C THR A 453 42.05 -22.91 -46.76
N SER A 454 42.65 -22.61 -45.61
CA SER A 454 42.52 -23.41 -44.39
C SER A 454 42.81 -22.55 -43.16
N VAL A 455 42.18 -22.88 -42.05
CA VAL A 455 42.56 -22.38 -40.73
C VAL A 455 42.78 -23.58 -39.85
N LYS A 456 43.89 -23.63 -39.11
CA LYS A 456 44.18 -24.72 -38.18
C LYS A 456 44.44 -24.16 -36.79
N GLN A 457 43.88 -24.82 -35.79
CA GLN A 457 44.22 -24.62 -34.39
C GLN A 457 44.89 -25.90 -33.89
N GLY A 458 46.21 -25.86 -33.73
CA GLY A 458 47.01 -27.09 -33.58
C GLY A 458 46.92 -27.95 -34.85
N THR A 459 46.45 -29.19 -34.71
CA THR A 459 46.23 -30.13 -35.83
C THR A 459 44.81 -30.10 -36.40
N ALA A 460 43.85 -29.46 -35.72
CA ALA A 460 42.45 -29.44 -36.11
C ALA A 460 42.14 -28.29 -37.07
N THR A 461 41.39 -28.57 -38.15
CA THR A 461 40.86 -27.53 -39.05
C THR A 461 39.70 -26.81 -38.40
N VAL A 462 39.77 -25.47 -38.36
CA VAL A 462 38.74 -24.58 -37.83
C VAL A 462 38.25 -23.61 -38.92
N ASN A 463 37.14 -22.91 -38.68
CA ASN A 463 36.51 -22.02 -39.67
C ASN A 463 36.80 -20.53 -39.46
N SER A 464 37.53 -20.17 -38.41
CA SER A 464 37.83 -18.80 -37.98
C SER A 464 39.16 -18.78 -37.19
N PRO A 465 39.95 -17.69 -37.22
CA PRO A 465 39.74 -16.44 -37.95
C PRO A 465 39.99 -16.58 -39.46
N ARG A 466 39.23 -15.83 -40.28
CA ARG A 466 39.40 -15.76 -41.74
C ARG A 466 40.11 -14.48 -42.14
N LEU A 467 40.79 -14.53 -43.27
CA LEU A 467 41.31 -13.32 -43.90
C LEU A 467 40.14 -12.43 -44.33
N ARG A 468 40.31 -11.13 -44.16
CA ARG A 468 39.42 -10.07 -44.63
C ARG A 468 40.24 -9.00 -45.36
N LEU A 469 39.70 -8.49 -46.46
CA LEU A 469 40.24 -7.32 -47.14
C LEU A 469 39.88 -6.05 -46.36
N ILE A 470 40.88 -5.25 -46.00
CA ILE A 470 40.75 -3.97 -45.30
C ILE A 470 40.79 -2.82 -46.31
N GLY A 471 41.66 -2.91 -47.31
CA GLY A 471 41.79 -1.94 -48.39
C GLY A 471 42.62 -2.50 -49.53
N GLU A 472 42.60 -1.87 -50.70
CA GLU A 472 43.40 -2.26 -51.85
C GLU A 472 43.85 -1.02 -52.63
N THR A 473 45.00 -1.14 -53.29
CA THR A 473 45.50 -0.20 -54.29
C THR A 473 45.76 -0.97 -55.59
N PRO A 474 46.06 -0.31 -56.71
CA PRO A 474 46.43 -1.00 -57.95
C PRO A 474 47.64 -1.94 -57.85
N ALA A 475 48.44 -1.86 -56.79
CA ALA A 475 49.66 -2.66 -56.63
C ALA A 475 49.74 -3.45 -55.32
N THR A 476 48.79 -3.26 -54.38
CA THR A 476 48.87 -3.85 -53.03
C THR A 476 47.49 -4.13 -52.45
N ALA A 477 47.39 -5.15 -51.60
CA ALA A 477 46.22 -5.44 -50.78
C ALA A 477 46.54 -5.30 -49.29
N ILE A 478 45.68 -4.64 -48.54
CA ILE A 478 45.76 -4.56 -47.08
C ILE A 478 44.80 -5.60 -46.51
N ILE A 479 45.36 -6.60 -45.83
CA ILE A 479 44.64 -7.75 -45.29
C ILE A 479 44.66 -7.75 -43.76
N GLY A 480 43.63 -8.31 -43.15
CA GLY A 480 43.55 -8.55 -41.70
C GLY A 480 42.64 -9.74 -41.37
N LEU A 481 42.32 -9.92 -40.10
CA LEU A 481 41.49 -11.02 -39.61
C LEU A 481 40.06 -10.56 -39.27
N ASP A 482 39.08 -11.45 -39.40
CA ASP A 482 37.64 -11.15 -39.28
C ASP A 482 37.08 -11.16 -37.85
N THR A 483 37.89 -11.45 -36.83
CA THR A 483 37.46 -11.53 -35.43
C THR A 483 37.99 -10.40 -34.55
N PRO A 484 37.24 -9.97 -33.51
CA PRO A 484 37.74 -9.03 -32.51
C PRO A 484 38.74 -9.73 -31.56
N GLY A 485 39.98 -9.22 -31.56
CA GLY A 485 41.12 -9.73 -30.78
C GLY A 485 42.42 -9.59 -31.59
N THR A 486 43.58 -9.57 -30.94
CA THR A 486 44.90 -9.59 -31.60
C THR A 486 45.53 -10.99 -31.49
N PRO A 487 45.10 -11.99 -32.28
CA PRO A 487 45.91 -13.18 -32.44
C PRO A 487 47.23 -12.78 -33.11
N ALA A 488 48.36 -13.23 -32.56
CA ALA A 488 49.65 -13.07 -33.23
C ALA A 488 49.61 -13.88 -34.52
N TRP A 489 49.73 -13.21 -35.66
CA TRP A 489 49.73 -13.84 -36.98
C TRP A 489 50.90 -13.30 -37.79
N THR A 490 51.26 -14.03 -38.85
CA THR A 490 52.39 -13.67 -39.71
C THR A 490 51.96 -13.65 -41.16
N VAL A 491 52.54 -12.76 -41.94
CA VAL A 491 52.44 -12.76 -43.39
C VAL A 491 53.82 -13.04 -43.95
N ASN A 492 53.93 -14.08 -44.79
CA ASN A 492 55.21 -14.55 -45.33
C ASN A 492 56.30 -14.77 -44.25
N GLY A 493 55.89 -15.25 -43.07
CA GLY A 493 56.78 -15.51 -41.92
C GLY A 493 57.14 -14.29 -41.08
N SER A 494 56.71 -13.08 -41.45
CA SER A 494 56.92 -11.86 -40.66
C SER A 494 55.71 -11.55 -39.78
N PRO A 495 55.88 -11.19 -38.49
CA PRO A 495 54.78 -10.79 -37.62
C PRO A 495 53.95 -9.66 -38.23
N ALA A 496 52.63 -9.84 -38.24
CA ALA A 496 51.66 -8.85 -38.67
C ALA A 496 50.92 -8.28 -37.47
N GLY A 497 50.66 -6.96 -37.50
CA GLY A 497 49.89 -6.25 -36.48
C GLY A 497 48.38 -6.46 -36.68
N THR A 498 47.59 -5.39 -36.61
CA THR A 498 46.15 -5.43 -36.92
C THR A 498 45.87 -5.65 -38.41
N SER A 499 46.86 -5.40 -39.27
CA SER A 499 46.80 -5.57 -40.71
C SER A 499 48.20 -5.78 -41.31
N ALA A 500 48.26 -6.30 -42.54
CA ALA A 500 49.49 -6.42 -43.33
C ALA A 500 49.23 -6.04 -44.79
N THR A 501 50.26 -5.50 -45.45
CA THR A 501 50.22 -5.19 -46.89
C THR A 501 50.86 -6.35 -47.66
N VAL A 502 50.16 -6.87 -48.66
CA VAL A 502 50.60 -7.96 -49.55
C VAL A 502 50.55 -7.57 -51.01
#